data_AF-A0A3C1KK34-F1
#
_entry.id   AF-A0A3C1KK34-F1
#
_cell.length_a   1.000
_cell.length_b   1.000
_cell.length_c   1.000
_cell.angle_alpha   90.00
_cell.angle_beta   90.00
_cell.angle_gamma   90.00
#
_symmetry.space_group_name_H-M   'P 1'
#
loop_
_entity.id
_entity.type
_entity.pdbx_description
1 polymer ?
#
loop_
_entity_poly.entity_id
_entity_poly.type
_entity_poly.pdbx_seq_one_letter_code
_entity_poly.pdbx_strand_id
1 'polypeptide(L)'
;MVNHNLLKCRRRGVALPLHDPFNVAKSVSTTANLCGGRLILGVGIGWQKSEFELVGQNFHNRGKRCDEMLEVMQKLWSGKAVSHEGTHYQFPLL
;
A
#
# COMPACT_ATOMS: atom_id res chain seq x y z
N MET A 1 31.60 10.12 -14.31
CA MET A 1 30.27 9.66 -14.77
C MET A 1 29.63 8.90 -13.64
N VAL A 2 28.56 9.42 -13.03
CA VAL A 2 27.81 8.70 -11.99
C VAL A 2 26.91 7.69 -12.71
N ASN A 3 27.06 6.41 -12.37
CA ASN A 3 26.28 5.33 -12.98
C ASN A 3 24.79 5.49 -12.63
N HIS A 4 23.98 6.03 -13.55
CA HIS A 4 22.55 6.29 -13.33
C HIS A 4 21.69 5.01 -13.13
N ASN A 5 22.27 3.82 -13.34
CA ASN A 5 21.62 2.53 -13.08
C ASN A 5 21.36 2.23 -11.60
N LEU A 6 21.98 2.95 -10.66
CA LEU A 6 21.78 2.75 -9.21
C LEU A 6 20.73 3.68 -8.57
N LEU A 7 20.14 4.60 -9.34
CA LEU A 7 19.14 5.53 -8.81
C LEU A 7 17.83 4.80 -8.48
N LYS A 8 17.59 4.55 -7.19
CA LYS A 8 16.32 4.02 -6.68
C LYS A 8 15.32 5.16 -6.56
N CYS A 9 14.13 4.97 -7.13
CA CYS A 9 13.02 5.91 -7.07
C CYS A 9 12.30 5.67 -5.75
N ARG A 10 12.45 6.55 -4.76
CA ARG A 10 11.86 6.34 -3.43
C ARG A 10 10.58 7.14 -3.27
N ARG A 11 9.46 6.47 -2.98
CA ARG A 11 8.26 7.15 -2.46
C ARG A 11 8.45 7.37 -0.96
N ARG A 12 8.24 8.61 -0.50
CA ARG A 12 8.24 8.90 0.95
C ARG A 12 7.12 8.08 1.61
N GLY A 13 7.36 7.62 2.84
CA GLY A 13 6.53 6.59 3.48
C GLY A 13 5.04 6.92 3.49
N VAL A 14 4.19 5.92 3.20
CA VAL A 14 2.73 6.05 3.24
C VAL A 14 2.17 5.50 4.54
N ALA A 15 1.31 6.25 5.21
CA ALA A 15 0.53 5.76 6.36
C ALA A 15 -0.61 4.87 5.85
N LEU A 16 -0.30 3.60 5.62
CA LEU A 16 -1.15 2.65 4.91
C LEU A 16 -2.59 2.58 5.45
N PRO A 17 -2.84 2.41 6.76
CA PRO A 17 -4.19 2.24 7.29
C PRO A 17 -5.14 3.44 7.14
N LEU A 18 -4.64 4.61 6.74
CA LEU A 18 -5.43 5.82 6.45
C LEU A 18 -5.97 5.85 5.02
N HIS A 19 -5.56 4.92 4.17
CA HIS A 19 -5.89 4.90 2.75
C HIS A 19 -6.65 3.64 2.35
N ASP A 20 -7.26 3.71 1.18
CA ASP A 20 -7.86 2.55 0.52
C ASP A 20 -6.77 1.69 -0.18
N PRO A 21 -6.76 0.36 0.04
CA PRO A 21 -5.76 -0.54 -0.56
C PRO A 21 -5.69 -0.47 -2.07
N PHE A 22 -6.83 -0.39 -2.76
CA PHE A 22 -6.88 -0.43 -4.22
C PHE A 22 -6.27 0.83 -4.82
N ASN A 23 -6.61 1.98 -4.25
CA ASN A 23 -6.04 3.27 -4.66
C ASN A 23 -4.53 3.31 -4.44
N VAL A 24 -4.05 2.82 -3.29
CA VAL A 24 -2.60 2.75 -3.02
C VAL A 24 -1.92 1.76 -3.95
N ALA A 25 -2.46 0.55 -4.11
CA ALA A 25 -1.93 -0.47 -5.00
C ALA A 25 -1.77 0.06 -6.43
N LYS A 26 -2.81 0.69 -6.98
CA LYS A 26 -2.81 1.30 -8.31
C LYS A 26 -1.77 2.41 -8.44
N SER A 27 -1.76 3.36 -7.50
CA SER A 27 -0.81 4.48 -7.51
C SER A 27 0.64 4.01 -7.43
N VAL A 28 0.91 3.01 -6.60
CA VAL A 28 2.23 2.39 -6.47
C VAL A 28 2.62 1.67 -7.76
N SER A 29 1.72 0.89 -8.38
CA SER A 29 2.00 0.24 -9.67
C SER A 29 2.31 1.24 -10.79
N THR A 30 1.52 2.32 -10.89
CA THR A 30 1.78 3.39 -11.87
C THR A 30 3.16 4.03 -11.62
N THR A 31 3.48 4.33 -10.36
CA THR A 31 4.78 4.90 -9.99
C THR A 31 5.92 3.92 -10.28
N ALA A 32 5.73 2.63 -10.01
CA ALA A 32 6.72 1.59 -10.28
C ALA A 32 7.04 1.49 -11.77
N ASN A 33 6.02 1.57 -12.63
CA ASN A 33 6.19 1.57 -14.09
C ASN A 33 6.96 2.82 -14.55
N LEU A 34 6.64 4.00 -14.02
CA LEU A 34 7.37 5.25 -14.34
C LEU A 34 8.84 5.22 -13.86
N CYS A 35 9.10 4.58 -12.72
CA CYS A 35 10.45 4.43 -12.17
C CYS A 35 11.25 3.27 -12.81
N GLY A 36 10.68 2.55 -13.79
CA GLY A 36 11.31 1.39 -14.44
C GLY A 36 11.54 0.22 -13.49
N GLY A 37 10.58 -0.07 -12.61
CA GLY A 37 10.64 -1.19 -11.66
C GLY A 37 11.55 -0.96 -10.44
N ARG A 38 12.18 0.21 -10.31
CA ARG A 38 13.12 0.52 -9.21
C ARG A 38 12.48 1.31 -8.06
N LEU A 39 11.18 1.08 -7.82
CA LEU A 39 10.45 1.75 -6.75
C LEU A 39 10.70 1.06 -5.40
N ILE A 40 11.10 1.85 -4.41
CA ILE A 40 11.03 1.44 -3.00
C ILE A 40 9.83 2.13 -2.36
N LEU A 41 8.90 1.32 -1.87
CA LEU A 41 7.76 1.77 -1.07
C LEU A 41 8.11 1.73 0.42
N GLY A 42 8.19 2.89 1.06
CA GLY A 42 8.19 2.97 2.51
C GLY A 42 6.77 2.84 3.04
N VAL A 43 6.56 1.98 4.03
CA VAL A 43 5.25 1.76 4.67
C VAL A 43 5.34 2.19 6.12
N GLY A 44 4.34 2.97 6.55
CA GLY A 44 4.13 3.34 7.95
C GLY A 44 2.71 2.97 8.37
N ILE A 45 2.54 2.70 9.66
CA ILE A 45 1.24 2.33 10.25
C ILE A 45 0.40 3.58 10.57
N GLY A 46 1.04 4.75 10.73
CA GLY A 46 0.39 5.94 11.27
C GLY A 46 0.35 5.93 12.80
N TRP A 47 0.55 7.10 13.40
CA TRP A 47 0.72 7.25 14.85
C TRP A 47 -0.28 8.24 15.47
N GLN A 48 -0.81 9.17 14.67
CA GLN A 48 -1.69 10.23 15.14
C GLN A 48 -3.14 9.74 15.19
N LYS A 49 -3.70 9.56 16.39
CA LYS A 49 -5.09 9.08 16.56
C LYS A 49 -6.13 9.99 15.87
N SER A 50 -5.93 11.30 15.91
CA SER A 50 -6.85 12.26 15.28
C SER A 50 -6.97 12.08 13.76
N GLU A 51 -5.91 11.64 13.08
CA GLU A 51 -5.98 11.34 11.64
C GLU A 51 -6.94 10.18 11.36
N PHE A 52 -6.89 9.14 12.20
CA PHE A 52 -7.77 7.97 12.08
C PHE A 52 -9.23 8.33 12.34
N GLU A 53 -9.49 9.17 13.34
CA GLU A 53 -10.84 9.67 13.63
C GLU A 53 -11.41 10.48 12.46
N LEU A 54 -10.59 11.33 11.81
CA LEU A 54 -11.00 12.14 10.66
C LEU A 54 -11.37 11.28 9.45
N VAL A 55 -10.66 10.19 9.20
CA VAL A 55 -10.97 9.26 8.09
C VAL A 55 -11.97 8.17 8.47
N GLY A 56 -12.54 8.21 9.68
CA GLY A 56 -13.51 7.23 10.16
C GLY A 56 -12.93 5.83 10.39
N GLN A 57 -11.63 5.71 10.61
CA GLN A 57 -10.93 4.45 10.79
C GLN A 57 -10.62 4.16 12.26
N ASN A 58 -10.64 2.88 12.63
CA ASN A 58 -10.31 2.48 13.99
C ASN A 58 -8.79 2.55 14.23
N PHE A 59 -8.37 3.32 15.23
CA PHE A 59 -6.97 3.46 15.59
C PHE A 59 -6.39 2.18 16.22
N HIS A 60 -7.18 1.39 16.95
CA HIS A 60 -6.69 0.24 17.71
C HIS A 60 -6.37 -0.98 16.85
N ASN A 61 -6.98 -1.11 15.67
CA ASN A 61 -6.71 -2.21 14.74
C ASN A 61 -5.75 -1.84 13.59
N ARG A 62 -5.17 -0.62 13.60
CA ARG A 62 -4.30 -0.10 12.53
C ARG A 62 -3.14 -1.02 12.13
N GLY A 63 -2.53 -1.72 13.09
CA GLY A 63 -1.45 -2.67 12.82
C GLY A 63 -1.94 -3.87 12.02
N LYS A 64 -2.94 -4.59 12.54
CA LYS A 64 -3.57 -5.73 11.86
C LYS A 64 -4.15 -5.37 10.49
N ARG A 65 -4.77 -4.19 10.39
CA ARG A 65 -5.23 -3.63 9.11
C ARG A 65 -4.08 -3.40 8.14
N CYS A 66 -2.95 -2.86 8.61
CA CYS A 66 -1.78 -2.65 7.77
C CYS A 66 -1.25 -3.98 7.22
N ASP A 67 -1.16 -5.01 8.07
CA ASP A 67 -0.66 -6.33 7.69
C ASP A 67 -1.56 -6.95 6.60
N GLU A 68 -2.87 -6.99 6.83
CA GLU A 68 -3.84 -7.50 5.86
C GLU A 68 -3.82 -6.67 4.57
N MET A 69 -3.63 -5.35 4.67
CA MET A 69 -3.56 -4.48 3.51
C MET A 69 -2.32 -4.76 2.65
N LEU A 70 -1.18 -5.08 3.27
CA LEU A 70 0.03 -5.50 2.55
C LEU A 70 -0.18 -6.81 1.79
N GLU A 71 -0.94 -7.75 2.36
CA GLU A 71 -1.30 -9.00 1.68
C GLU A 71 -2.21 -8.73 0.48
N VAL A 72 -3.23 -7.88 0.64
CA VAL A 72 -4.12 -7.46 -0.45
C VAL A 72 -3.32 -6.79 -1.57
N MET A 73 -2.44 -5.85 -1.24
CA MET A 73 -1.63 -5.14 -2.23
C MET A 73 -0.70 -6.10 -3.00
N GLN A 74 -0.08 -7.07 -2.32
CA GLN A 74 0.73 -8.11 -2.97
C GLN A 74 -0.10 -8.98 -3.93
N LYS A 75 -1.32 -9.37 -3.53
CA LYS A 75 -2.25 -10.11 -4.41
C LYS A 75 -2.60 -9.30 -5.65
N LEU A 76 -2.94 -8.02 -5.49
CA LEU A 76 -3.28 -7.12 -6.61
C LEU A 76 -2.11 -6.92 -7.58
N TRP A 77 -0.87 -6.92 -7.09
CA TRP A 77 0.33 -6.81 -7.94
C TRP A 77 0.75 -8.11 -8.61
N SER A 78 0.13 -9.24 -8.28
CA SER A 78 0.47 -10.54 -8.87
C SER A 78 0.15 -10.64 -10.37
N GLY A 79 -0.69 -9.74 -10.89
CA GLY A 79 -1.15 -9.75 -12.29
C GLY A 79 -2.14 -10.87 -12.62
N LYS A 80 -2.70 -11.54 -11.62
CA LYS A 80 -3.71 -12.60 -11.76
C LYS A 80 -5.05 -12.13 -11.24
N ALA A 81 -6.11 -12.82 -11.65
CA ALA A 81 -7.41 -12.68 -11.02
C ALA A 81 -7.32 -13.11 -9.56
N VAL A 82 -7.74 -12.25 -8.63
CA VAL A 82 -7.58 -12.47 -7.19
C VAL A 82 -8.87 -12.14 -6.45
N SER A 83 -9.18 -12.95 -5.44
CA SER A 83 -10.18 -12.67 -4.42
C SER A 83 -9.50 -12.54 -3.06
N HIS A 84 -10.19 -11.92 -2.11
CA HIS A 84 -9.72 -11.85 -0.74
C HIS A 84 -10.89 -11.90 0.22
N GLU A 85 -10.77 -12.76 1.24
CA GLU A 85 -11.68 -12.86 2.37
C GLU A 85 -10.86 -12.70 3.65
N GLY A 86 -10.89 -11.49 4.21
CA GLY A 86 -10.14 -11.14 5.40
C GLY A 86 -11.01 -10.48 6.45
N THR A 87 -10.40 -10.10 7.58
CA THR A 87 -11.12 -9.47 8.69
C THR A 87 -11.44 -8.01 8.39
N HIS A 88 -10.59 -7.36 7.60
CA HIS A 88 -10.67 -5.93 7.31
C HIS A 88 -11.01 -5.62 5.85
N TYR A 89 -10.64 -6.50 4.92
CA TYR A 89 -10.88 -6.33 3.49
C TYR A 89 -11.52 -7.59 2.92
N GLN A 90 -12.57 -7.42 2.13
CA GLN A 90 -13.29 -8.53 1.49
C GLN A 90 -13.72 -8.09 0.10
N PHE A 91 -13.41 -8.90 -0.92
CA PHE A 91 -13.84 -8.64 -2.28
C PHE A 91 -13.94 -9.94 -3.09
N PRO A 92 -14.93 -10.00 -4.02
CA PRO A 92 -15.07 -11.14 -4.93
C PRO A 92 -13.91 -11.20 -5.92
N LEU A 93 -13.83 -12.26 -6.72
CA LEU A 93 -12.81 -12.40 -7.75
C LEU A 93 -12.81 -11.17 -8.69
N LEU A 94 -11.66 -10.49 -8.77
CA LEU A 94 -11.38 -9.37 -9.67
C LEU A 94 -10.61 -9.81 -10.91
#